data_AF-A0A059CES9-F1
#
_entry.id   AF-A0A059CES9-F1
#
_cell.length_a   1.000
_cell.length_b   1.000
_cell.length_c   1.000
_cell.angle_alpha   90.00
_cell.angle_beta   90.00
_cell.angle_gamma   90.00
#
_symmetry.space_group_name_H-M   'P 1'
#
loop_
_entity.id
_entity.type
_entity.pdbx_description
1 polymer ?
#
loop_
_entity_poly.entity_id
_entity_poly.type
_entity_poly.pdbx_seq_one_letter_code
_entity_poly.pdbx_strand_id
1 'polypeptide(L)'
;MASGANPSSYPIKTVVVLVQENRSFDHMLGWMKSLNPEIDGVTGKESNPLSTTDPSAGSVSFSDGAAYVDPDPGHSIQAIYEQVFGEPWSEESASKKLPPKMDGFAQNAERTEKGMAQTVMSGFTPDSVPVYKELVSEFAVCDRWFASVPASTQPNRLFVHSATSHGATSNDTKKLIEGFPQKTIFESMDEAGFTFGIYYQYPPATLFYRNLRKLKYLKNFHQFDLHFKTHCREGKLPNYVVVEQRYLDLSILPGNDDHPSHDVSQGQKFVKEVYEALRSSPQWNEMLFLITYDEHGGFYDHVPTPVHGVPSPDGIVGPDPYKFQFDRLGVRVPAIFISPWIDRGT
;
A
#
# COMPACT_ATOMS: atom_id res chain seq x y z
N MET A 1 -38.93 -15.95 -7.92
CA MET A 1 -39.30 -14.62 -7.40
C MET A 1 -38.00 -13.88 -7.16
N ALA A 2 -37.70 -12.87 -7.97
CA ALA A 2 -36.49 -12.07 -7.83
C ALA A 2 -36.65 -11.18 -6.58
N SER A 3 -35.81 -11.38 -5.58
CA SER A 3 -35.70 -10.48 -4.43
C SER A 3 -35.11 -9.17 -4.93
N GLY A 4 -35.96 -8.15 -5.10
CA GLY A 4 -35.53 -6.80 -5.35
C GLY A 4 -34.66 -6.33 -4.18
N ALA A 5 -33.36 -6.18 -4.43
CA ALA A 5 -32.50 -5.46 -3.52
C ALA A 5 -33.04 -4.03 -3.40
N ASN A 6 -33.31 -3.57 -2.18
CA ASN A 6 -33.63 -2.17 -1.91
C ASN A 6 -32.55 -1.30 -2.58
N PRO A 7 -32.92 -0.25 -3.36
CA PRO A 7 -31.93 0.66 -3.90
C PRO A 7 -31.14 1.23 -2.72
N SER A 8 -29.83 0.93 -2.70
CA SER A 8 -28.93 1.38 -1.64
C SER A 8 -29.08 2.91 -1.49
N SER A 9 -29.36 3.36 -0.27
CA SER A 9 -29.50 4.78 0.09
C SER A 9 -28.18 5.55 0.02
N TYR A 10 -27.06 4.85 -0.21
CA TYR A 10 -25.73 5.44 -0.31
C TYR A 10 -25.44 5.86 -1.75
N PRO A 11 -24.86 7.05 -1.99
CA PRO A 11 -24.61 7.53 -3.34
C PRO A 11 -23.54 6.71 -4.08
N ILE A 12 -22.63 6.07 -3.35
CA ILE A 12 -21.54 5.27 -3.94
C ILE A 12 -22.05 3.91 -4.40
N LYS A 13 -21.85 3.60 -5.69
CA LYS A 13 -22.20 2.34 -6.35
C LYS A 13 -20.97 1.59 -6.89
N THR A 14 -19.87 2.31 -7.11
CA THR A 14 -18.60 1.77 -7.61
C THR A 14 -17.44 2.19 -6.71
N VAL A 15 -16.69 1.21 -6.21
CA VAL A 15 -15.43 1.43 -5.49
C VAL A 15 -14.28 0.99 -6.39
N VAL A 16 -13.33 1.88 -6.62
CA VAL A 16 -12.12 1.64 -7.39
C VAL A 16 -10.93 1.60 -6.44
N VAL A 17 -10.11 0.55 -6.53
CA VAL A 17 -8.94 0.35 -5.67
C VAL A 17 -7.69 0.27 -6.53
N LEU A 18 -6.70 1.09 -6.20
CA LEU A 18 -5.35 1.07 -6.73
C LEU A 18 -4.37 0.95 -5.56
N VAL A 19 -3.52 -0.09 -5.59
CA VAL A 19 -2.54 -0.36 -4.54
C VAL A 19 -1.15 -0.25 -5.13
N GLN A 20 -0.47 0.87 -4.87
CA GLN A 20 0.94 1.12 -5.19
C GLN A 20 1.86 0.31 -4.26
N GLU A 21 3.17 0.37 -4.49
CA GLU A 21 4.17 -0.48 -3.84
C GLU A 21 5.18 0.30 -3.01
N ASN A 22 5.52 -0.26 -1.85
CA ASN A 22 6.79 -0.04 -1.16
C ASN A 22 7.13 1.42 -0.85
N ARG A 23 6.19 2.19 -0.29
CA ARG A 23 6.43 3.57 0.17
C ARG A 23 5.71 3.88 1.47
N SER A 24 6.44 4.43 2.43
CA SER A 24 5.87 4.91 3.69
C SER A 24 5.02 6.16 3.50
N PHE A 25 4.16 6.47 4.47
CA PHE A 25 3.39 7.71 4.46
C PHE A 25 4.30 8.93 4.44
N ASP A 26 5.27 9.03 5.35
CA ASP A 26 6.16 10.21 5.40
C ASP A 26 7.02 10.37 4.14
N HIS A 27 7.40 9.26 3.50
CA HIS A 27 8.19 9.30 2.27
C HIS A 27 7.41 9.92 1.10
N MET A 28 6.11 9.67 0.97
CA MET A 28 5.30 10.19 -0.15
C MET A 28 4.50 11.44 0.20
N LEU A 29 3.92 11.46 1.39
CA LEU A 29 2.94 12.46 1.83
C LEU A 29 3.38 13.26 3.05
N GLY A 30 4.50 12.91 3.71
CA GLY A 30 4.93 13.57 4.95
C GLY A 30 5.07 15.08 4.79
N TRP A 31 5.70 15.54 3.71
CA TRP A 31 5.88 16.97 3.43
C TRP A 31 4.60 17.69 2.96
N MET A 32 3.49 16.96 2.70
CA MET A 32 2.19 17.57 2.40
C MET A 32 1.60 18.30 3.61
N LYS A 33 2.15 18.11 4.81
CA LYS A 33 1.86 18.94 5.99
C LYS A 33 2.06 20.44 5.72
N SER A 34 2.96 20.79 4.81
CA SER A 34 3.16 22.18 4.37
C SER A 34 1.95 22.77 3.61
N LEU A 35 1.12 21.92 3.00
CA LEU A 35 -0.12 22.30 2.31
C LEU A 35 -1.32 22.29 3.26
N ASN A 36 -1.42 21.23 4.07
CA ASN A 36 -2.46 21.08 5.08
C ASN A 36 -1.81 20.72 6.44
N PRO A 37 -1.73 21.68 7.38
CA PRO A 37 -1.14 21.45 8.71
C PRO A 37 -1.83 20.39 9.57
N GLU A 38 -3.09 20.03 9.26
CA GLU A 38 -3.84 18.99 9.97
C GLU A 38 -3.31 17.58 9.68
N ILE A 39 -2.65 17.38 8.53
CA ILE A 39 -1.97 16.13 8.21
C ILE A 39 -0.87 15.87 9.24
N ASP A 40 -0.89 14.69 9.85
CA ASP A 40 0.16 14.18 10.73
C ASP A 40 1.42 13.76 9.95
N GLY A 41 2.02 14.70 9.23
CA GLY A 41 3.26 14.54 8.47
C GLY A 41 4.50 15.09 9.18
N VAL A 42 5.61 15.15 8.46
CA VAL A 42 6.93 15.54 9.00
C VAL A 42 7.11 17.05 9.13
N THR A 43 8.08 17.44 9.95
CA THR A 43 8.45 18.84 10.21
C THR A 43 9.91 19.16 9.87
N GLY A 44 10.72 18.15 9.52
CA GLY A 44 12.16 18.25 9.33
C GLY A 44 12.97 18.18 10.63
N LYS A 45 12.30 17.87 11.75
CA LYS A 45 12.96 17.66 13.06
C LYS A 45 13.14 16.18 13.38
N GLU A 46 12.50 15.32 12.62
CA GLU A 46 12.55 13.88 12.73
C GLU A 46 13.97 13.40 12.40
N SER A 47 14.43 12.36 13.11
CA SER A 47 15.76 11.78 12.87
C SER A 47 15.79 10.34 13.36
N ASN A 48 16.74 9.56 12.83
CA ASN A 48 17.07 8.23 13.32
C ASN A 48 18.57 8.12 13.60
N PRO A 49 18.97 7.45 14.68
CA PRO A 49 20.37 7.14 14.93
C PRO A 49 20.92 6.19 13.87
N LEU A 50 22.20 6.34 13.54
CA LEU A 50 22.92 5.37 12.69
C LEU A 50 23.23 4.07 13.45
N SER A 51 23.21 4.12 14.78
CA SER A 51 23.26 2.96 15.68
C SER A 51 22.46 3.24 16.95
N THR A 52 21.53 2.35 17.30
CA THR A 52 20.72 2.45 18.52
C THR A 52 21.50 2.04 19.78
N THR A 53 22.67 1.41 19.61
CA THR A 53 23.55 0.95 20.70
C THR A 53 24.85 1.75 20.82
N ASP A 54 25.21 2.54 19.81
CA ASP A 54 26.39 3.40 19.80
C ASP A 54 26.01 4.86 19.53
N PRO A 55 25.85 5.69 20.57
CA PRO A 55 25.54 7.11 20.41
C PRO A 55 26.59 7.91 19.63
N SER A 56 27.83 7.42 19.52
CA SER A 56 28.90 8.10 18.79
C SER A 56 28.80 7.93 17.27
N ALA A 57 27.97 6.98 16.80
CA ALA A 57 27.71 6.77 15.38
C ALA A 57 26.98 7.95 14.72
N GLY A 58 26.33 8.81 15.50
CA GLY A 58 25.57 9.95 15.00
C GLY A 58 24.15 9.57 14.54
N SER A 59 23.51 10.48 13.82
CA SER A 59 22.12 10.36 13.37
C SER A 59 21.93 10.98 11.99
N VAL A 60 20.87 10.56 11.30
CA VAL A 60 20.41 11.15 10.04
C VAL A 60 19.07 11.82 10.30
N SER A 61 18.97 13.11 9.94
CA SER A 61 17.71 13.86 9.96
C SER A 61 16.87 13.54 8.73
N PHE A 62 15.55 13.58 8.89
CA PHE A 62 14.64 13.42 7.78
C PHE A 62 14.74 14.62 6.83
N SER A 63 14.88 14.36 5.53
CA SER A 63 15.10 15.39 4.51
C SER A 63 14.02 15.40 3.42
N ASP A 64 14.06 16.41 2.56
CA ASP A 64 13.19 16.56 1.38
C ASP A 64 13.86 16.09 0.07
N GLY A 65 14.98 15.36 0.19
CA GLY A 65 15.81 14.91 -0.93
C GLY A 65 15.40 13.59 -1.57
N ALA A 66 14.14 13.14 -1.44
CA ALA A 66 13.74 11.88 -2.05
C ALA A 66 13.86 11.92 -3.58
N ALA A 67 14.37 10.84 -4.15
CA ALA A 67 14.65 10.70 -5.57
C ALA A 67 14.48 9.23 -6.00
N TYR A 68 14.93 8.90 -7.20
CA TYR A 68 15.08 7.51 -7.65
C TYR A 68 15.96 6.72 -6.67
N VAL A 69 15.54 5.50 -6.34
CA VAL A 69 16.20 4.65 -5.34
C VAL A 69 16.59 3.32 -5.96
N ASP A 70 17.87 3.00 -5.93
CA ASP A 70 18.47 1.70 -6.26
C ASP A 70 19.73 1.55 -5.38
N PRO A 71 19.88 0.47 -4.59
CA PRO A 71 19.00 -0.69 -4.48
C PRO A 71 17.76 -0.48 -3.59
N ASP A 72 16.81 -1.42 -3.71
CA ASP A 72 15.58 -1.49 -2.92
C ASP A 72 15.87 -1.69 -1.42
N PRO A 73 15.35 -0.82 -0.51
CA PRO A 73 15.61 -0.95 0.92
C PRO A 73 14.98 -2.19 1.54
N GLY A 74 15.48 -2.60 2.71
CA GLY A 74 15.00 -3.78 3.41
C GLY A 74 13.54 -3.64 3.88
N HIS A 75 12.67 -4.55 3.46
CA HIS A 75 11.25 -4.57 3.85
C HIS A 75 10.74 -6.01 4.11
N SER A 76 11.64 -6.87 4.63
CA SER A 76 11.29 -8.18 5.20
C SER A 76 10.76 -8.02 6.63
N ILE A 77 10.01 -9.01 7.15
CA ILE A 77 9.53 -8.96 8.54
C ILE A 77 10.66 -8.76 9.59
N GLN A 78 11.89 -9.20 9.29
CA GLN A 78 13.07 -8.97 10.12
C GLN A 78 13.57 -7.53 10.02
N ALA A 79 13.67 -6.98 8.82
CA ALA A 79 14.06 -5.59 8.60
C ALA A 79 13.05 -4.65 9.25
N ILE A 80 11.76 -4.90 9.04
CA ILE A 80 10.66 -4.10 9.61
C ILE A 80 10.68 -4.15 11.13
N TYR A 81 11.00 -5.30 11.73
CA TYR A 81 11.18 -5.39 13.17
C TYR A 81 12.31 -4.47 13.67
N GLU A 82 13.48 -4.54 13.03
CA GLU A 82 14.60 -3.67 13.40
C GLU A 82 14.24 -2.20 13.25
N GLN A 83 13.61 -1.83 12.13
CA GLN A 83 13.17 -0.46 11.84
C GLN A 83 12.24 0.10 12.93
N VAL A 84 11.26 -0.70 13.35
CA VAL A 84 10.24 -0.29 14.32
C VAL A 84 10.78 -0.27 15.76
N PHE A 85 11.60 -1.25 16.15
CA PHE A 85 12.01 -1.45 17.56
C PHE A 85 13.46 -1.05 17.87
N GLY A 86 14.25 -0.73 16.85
CA GLY A 86 15.66 -0.35 16.99
C GLY A 86 16.61 -1.52 17.28
N GLU A 87 16.10 -2.75 17.39
CA GLU A 87 16.87 -3.96 17.71
C GLU A 87 16.60 -5.04 16.64
N PRO A 88 17.63 -5.69 16.09
CA PRO A 88 17.44 -6.82 15.18
C PRO A 88 16.55 -7.91 15.77
N TRP A 89 15.79 -8.57 14.91
CA TRP A 89 14.92 -9.65 15.35
C TRP A 89 15.72 -10.87 15.84
N SER A 90 15.36 -11.36 17.01
CA SER A 90 15.72 -12.66 17.56
C SER A 90 14.57 -13.15 18.46
N GLU A 91 14.54 -14.43 18.81
CA GLU A 91 13.55 -14.94 19.77
C GLU A 91 13.64 -14.21 21.12
N GLU A 92 14.86 -13.88 21.54
CA GLU A 92 15.10 -13.10 22.75
C GLU A 92 14.54 -11.68 22.60
N SER A 93 14.84 -10.97 21.51
CA SER A 93 14.38 -9.59 21.32
C SER A 93 12.85 -9.53 21.21
N ALA A 94 12.23 -10.47 20.51
CA ALA A 94 10.77 -10.58 20.40
C ALA A 94 10.09 -10.80 21.76
N SER A 95 10.73 -11.52 22.68
CA SER A 95 10.20 -11.75 24.02
C SER A 95 10.17 -10.49 24.91
N LYS A 96 11.00 -9.48 24.60
CA LYS A 96 11.13 -8.25 25.40
C LYS A 96 9.95 -7.29 25.27
N LYS A 97 9.08 -7.46 24.26
CA LYS A 97 7.94 -6.56 23.98
C LYS A 97 8.34 -5.08 23.95
N LEU A 98 9.35 -4.77 23.14
CA LEU A 98 9.88 -3.41 23.00
C LEU A 98 8.80 -2.43 22.51
N PRO A 99 8.85 -1.15 22.93
CA PRO A 99 7.99 -0.12 22.37
C PRO A 99 8.38 0.17 20.91
N PRO A 100 7.42 0.45 20.01
CA PRO A 100 7.68 0.78 18.60
C PRO A 100 8.19 2.22 18.48
N LYS A 101 9.50 2.42 18.71
CA LYS A 101 10.13 3.75 18.72
C LYS A 101 10.34 4.35 17.33
N MET A 102 10.28 3.53 16.29
CA MET A 102 10.56 3.95 14.90
C MET A 102 11.98 4.52 14.73
N ASP A 103 12.97 3.99 15.47
CA ASP A 103 14.33 4.53 15.55
C ASP A 103 15.41 3.66 14.88
N GLY A 104 15.01 2.58 14.20
CA GLY A 104 15.93 1.64 13.57
C GLY A 104 16.08 1.75 12.06
N PHE A 105 15.41 2.69 11.40
CA PHE A 105 15.39 2.78 9.92
C PHE A 105 16.77 3.12 9.35
N ALA A 106 17.40 4.18 9.84
CA ALA A 106 18.74 4.56 9.39
C ALA A 106 19.78 3.46 9.68
N GLN A 107 19.74 2.85 10.87
CA GLN A 107 20.61 1.73 11.23
C GLN A 107 20.43 0.53 10.28
N ASN A 108 19.18 0.13 10.01
CA ASN A 108 18.89 -1.02 9.15
C ASN A 108 19.31 -0.75 7.69
N ALA A 109 19.10 0.48 7.21
CA ALA A 109 19.52 0.93 5.89
C ALA A 109 21.05 0.90 5.72
N GLU A 110 21.83 1.47 6.65
CA GLU A 110 23.30 1.46 6.60
C GLU A 110 23.91 0.05 6.59
N ARG A 111 23.24 -0.92 7.24
CA ARG A 111 23.67 -2.32 7.22
C ARG A 111 23.43 -2.99 5.87
N THR A 112 22.40 -2.57 5.16
CA THR A 112 22.09 -3.04 3.80
C THR A 112 23.10 -2.45 2.82
N GLU A 113 23.27 -1.13 2.82
CA GLU A 113 24.27 -0.44 2.01
C GLU A 113 24.72 0.87 2.69
N LYS A 114 26.03 1.11 2.69
CA LYS A 114 26.60 2.31 3.30
C LYS A 114 26.10 3.57 2.57
N GLY A 115 25.51 4.51 3.29
CA GLY A 115 24.91 5.73 2.75
C GLY A 115 23.43 5.59 2.37
N MET A 116 22.84 4.41 2.52
CA MET A 116 21.40 4.23 2.26
C MET A 116 20.53 4.91 3.32
N ALA A 117 21.06 5.23 4.51
CA ALA A 117 20.28 5.93 5.52
C ALA A 117 19.78 7.28 5.05
N GLN A 118 20.56 8.03 4.25
CA GLN A 118 20.09 9.29 3.67
C GLN A 118 18.88 9.06 2.74
N THR A 119 18.89 7.98 1.96
CA THR A 119 17.80 7.62 1.04
C THR A 119 16.52 7.25 1.78
N VAL A 120 16.63 6.37 2.79
CA VAL A 120 15.49 5.91 3.60
C VAL A 120 14.89 7.03 4.46
N MET A 121 15.72 7.97 4.91
CA MET A 121 15.34 9.13 5.72
C MET A 121 15.04 10.37 4.87
N SER A 122 14.51 10.21 3.65
CA SER A 122 14.12 11.34 2.80
C SER A 122 12.70 11.14 2.28
N GLY A 123 11.94 12.22 2.14
CA GLY A 123 10.59 12.22 1.56
C GLY A 123 10.46 13.18 0.38
N PHE A 124 9.44 12.98 -0.45
CA PHE A 124 9.15 13.84 -1.59
C PHE A 124 8.48 15.15 -1.16
N THR A 125 8.95 16.28 -1.69
CA THR A 125 8.20 17.54 -1.58
C THR A 125 6.91 17.48 -2.39
N PRO A 126 5.89 18.30 -2.07
CA PRO A 126 4.69 18.42 -2.89
C PRO A 126 4.95 18.66 -4.38
N ASP A 127 5.97 19.47 -4.72
CA ASP A 127 6.26 19.82 -6.11
C ASP A 127 6.95 18.68 -6.88
N SER A 128 7.59 17.75 -6.17
CA SER A 128 8.19 16.54 -6.76
C SER A 128 7.15 15.49 -7.15
N VAL A 129 5.99 15.48 -6.47
CA VAL A 129 4.87 14.54 -6.71
C VAL A 129 3.56 15.33 -6.96
N PRO A 130 3.48 16.08 -8.07
CA PRO A 130 2.42 17.06 -8.28
C PRO A 130 1.03 16.44 -8.38
N VAL A 131 0.90 15.18 -8.81
CA VAL A 131 -0.41 14.52 -8.87
C VAL A 131 -0.92 14.26 -7.45
N TYR A 132 -0.06 13.78 -6.55
CA TYR A 132 -0.45 13.62 -5.15
C TYR A 132 -0.67 14.96 -4.45
N LYS A 133 0.13 16.00 -4.75
CA LYS A 133 -0.12 17.36 -4.26
C LYS A 133 -1.55 17.84 -4.56
N GLU A 134 -2.00 17.69 -5.80
CA GLU A 134 -3.37 18.09 -6.19
C GLU A 134 -4.42 17.21 -5.53
N LEU A 135 -4.23 15.88 -5.49
CA LEU A 135 -5.19 14.96 -4.89
C LEU A 135 -5.34 15.18 -3.37
N VAL A 136 -4.25 15.42 -2.65
CA VAL A 136 -4.26 15.75 -1.22
C VAL A 136 -4.92 17.09 -0.95
N SER A 137 -4.74 18.08 -1.85
CA SER A 137 -5.36 19.39 -1.69
C SER A 137 -6.87 19.37 -1.95
N GLU A 138 -7.35 18.42 -2.75
CA GLU A 138 -8.75 18.36 -3.20
C GLU A 138 -9.60 17.29 -2.52
N PHE A 139 -9.00 16.29 -1.88
CA PHE A 139 -9.71 15.13 -1.34
C PHE A 139 -9.22 14.74 0.06
N ALA A 140 -9.62 13.55 0.54
CA ALA A 140 -9.32 13.11 1.90
C ALA A 140 -8.02 12.29 1.96
N VAL A 141 -7.19 12.58 2.96
CA VAL A 141 -6.02 11.77 3.33
C VAL A 141 -6.25 11.05 4.65
N CYS A 142 -5.98 9.75 4.68
CA CYS A 142 -5.95 9.00 5.94
C CYS A 142 -4.52 8.94 6.48
N ASP A 143 -4.20 9.80 7.45
CA ASP A 143 -2.87 9.88 8.09
C ASP A 143 -2.67 8.89 9.25
N ARG A 144 -3.58 7.92 9.42
CA ARG A 144 -3.48 6.79 10.34
C ARG A 144 -3.85 5.46 9.66
N TRP A 145 -3.45 5.31 8.39
CA TRP A 145 -3.61 4.08 7.62
C TRP A 145 -2.32 3.23 7.66
N PHE A 146 -2.38 2.04 8.23
CA PHE A 146 -1.21 1.18 8.44
C PHE A 146 -1.27 -0.05 7.55
N ALA A 147 -0.11 -0.52 7.09
CA ALA A 147 0.01 -1.83 6.47
C ALA A 147 -0.57 -2.90 7.42
N SER A 148 -1.34 -3.85 6.88
CA SER A 148 -2.09 -4.81 7.70
C SER A 148 -1.19 -5.77 8.47
N VAL A 149 0.00 -6.03 7.94
CA VAL A 149 1.01 -6.89 8.55
C VAL A 149 2.40 -6.25 8.36
N PRO A 150 3.32 -6.29 9.35
CA PRO A 150 4.71 -5.84 9.21
C PRO A 150 5.52 -6.86 8.39
N ALA A 151 5.15 -7.05 7.13
CA ALA A 151 5.76 -8.01 6.21
C ALA A 151 5.76 -7.44 4.78
N SER A 152 6.42 -8.16 3.88
CA SER A 152 6.58 -7.77 2.47
C SER A 152 5.25 -7.67 1.71
N THR A 153 5.35 -7.20 0.47
CA THR A 153 4.28 -6.94 -0.51
C THR A 153 3.11 -7.93 -0.50
N GLN A 154 3.37 -9.22 -0.77
CA GLN A 154 2.30 -10.17 -1.05
C GLN A 154 1.37 -10.43 0.14
N PRO A 155 1.88 -10.65 1.38
CA PRO A 155 1.04 -10.65 2.57
C PRO A 155 0.09 -9.45 2.65
N ASN A 156 0.57 -8.22 2.44
CA ASN A 156 -0.29 -7.03 2.53
C ASN A 156 -1.30 -6.94 1.38
N ARG A 157 -0.91 -7.24 0.13
CA ARG A 157 -1.84 -7.35 -1.01
C ARG A 157 -2.91 -8.43 -0.79
N LEU A 158 -2.60 -9.50 -0.05
CA LEU A 158 -3.60 -10.50 0.35
C LEU A 158 -4.63 -9.92 1.33
N PHE A 159 -4.21 -9.08 2.28
CA PHE A 159 -5.13 -8.41 3.20
C PHE A 159 -6.12 -7.49 2.48
N VAL A 160 -5.69 -6.75 1.45
CA VAL A 160 -6.56 -5.78 0.71
C VAL A 160 -7.87 -6.41 0.24
N HIS A 161 -7.84 -7.65 -0.26
CA HIS A 161 -9.01 -8.29 -0.85
C HIS A 161 -9.56 -9.47 -0.03
N SER A 162 -8.94 -9.85 1.09
CA SER A 162 -9.41 -10.99 1.90
C SER A 162 -9.35 -10.80 3.41
N ALA A 163 -8.87 -9.64 3.88
CA ALA A 163 -8.68 -9.34 5.30
C ALA A 163 -7.78 -10.31 6.08
N THR A 164 -7.02 -11.17 5.37
CA THR A 164 -6.00 -12.06 5.93
C THR A 164 -4.95 -12.40 4.87
N SER A 165 -3.71 -12.66 5.28
CA SER A 165 -2.68 -13.25 4.43
C SER A 165 -2.66 -14.79 4.51
N HIS A 166 -3.59 -15.40 5.24
CA HIS A 166 -3.63 -16.85 5.51
C HIS A 166 -2.30 -17.37 6.09
N GLY A 167 -1.77 -16.65 7.07
CA GLY A 167 -0.51 -16.97 7.73
C GLY A 167 0.76 -16.64 6.94
N ALA A 168 0.67 -16.01 5.77
CA ALA A 168 1.86 -15.59 5.02
C ALA A 168 2.52 -14.35 5.64
N THR A 169 3.85 -14.38 5.75
CA THR A 169 4.69 -13.29 6.27
C THR A 169 5.82 -12.90 5.30
N SER A 170 5.79 -13.43 4.07
CA SER A 170 6.77 -13.14 3.02
C SER A 170 6.22 -13.53 1.63
N ASN A 171 6.94 -13.15 0.58
CA ASN A 171 6.64 -13.49 -0.81
C ASN A 171 7.08 -14.95 -1.11
N ASP A 172 6.25 -15.93 -0.75
CA ASP A 172 6.53 -17.36 -0.99
C ASP A 172 6.03 -17.80 -2.38
N THR A 173 6.95 -17.95 -3.33
CA THR A 173 6.65 -18.34 -4.72
C THR A 173 5.85 -19.64 -4.82
N LYS A 174 6.13 -20.64 -3.98
CA LYS A 174 5.42 -21.92 -4.03
C LYS A 174 3.96 -21.73 -3.62
N LYS A 175 3.71 -20.98 -2.54
CA LYS A 175 2.34 -20.66 -2.10
C LYS A 175 1.59 -19.80 -3.11
N LEU A 176 2.25 -18.85 -3.77
CA LEU A 176 1.65 -18.02 -4.82
C LEU A 176 1.23 -18.87 -6.02
N ILE A 177 2.06 -19.83 -6.43
CA ILE A 177 1.74 -20.79 -7.50
C ILE A 177 0.58 -21.71 -7.07
N GLU A 178 0.62 -22.29 -5.87
CA GLU A 178 -0.48 -23.11 -5.33
C GLU A 178 -1.79 -22.32 -5.23
N GLY A 179 -1.70 -21.03 -4.92
CA GLY A 179 -2.79 -20.11 -4.76
C GLY A 179 -3.38 -20.15 -3.35
N PHE A 180 -3.70 -18.99 -2.82
CA PHE A 180 -4.22 -18.75 -1.49
C PHE A 180 -5.72 -19.13 -1.39
N PRO A 181 -6.14 -19.89 -0.35
CA PRO A 181 -7.48 -20.49 -0.27
C PRO A 181 -8.55 -19.60 0.37
N GLN A 182 -8.17 -18.51 1.04
CA GLN A 182 -9.09 -17.68 1.80
C GLN A 182 -10.16 -17.04 0.91
N LYS A 183 -11.34 -16.82 1.50
CA LYS A 183 -12.44 -16.13 0.84
C LYS A 183 -12.06 -14.68 0.59
N THR A 184 -12.40 -14.18 -0.60
CA THR A 184 -12.13 -12.79 -0.98
C THR A 184 -13.40 -11.93 -0.99
N ILE A 185 -13.21 -10.62 -1.05
CA ILE A 185 -14.29 -9.66 -1.31
C ILE A 185 -14.98 -9.94 -2.67
N PHE A 186 -14.24 -10.40 -3.68
CA PHE A 186 -14.79 -10.74 -4.99
C PHE A 186 -15.86 -11.85 -4.92
N GLU A 187 -15.59 -12.89 -4.12
CA GLU A 187 -16.56 -13.95 -3.85
C GLU A 187 -17.76 -13.42 -3.07
N SER A 188 -17.52 -12.56 -2.08
CA SER A 188 -18.60 -11.93 -1.30
C SER A 188 -19.49 -11.03 -2.18
N MET A 189 -18.92 -10.33 -3.16
CA MET A 189 -19.66 -9.53 -4.14
C MET A 189 -20.52 -10.42 -5.05
N ASP A 190 -19.95 -11.47 -5.63
CA ASP A 190 -20.66 -12.43 -6.50
C ASP A 190 -21.83 -13.10 -5.75
N GLU A 191 -21.58 -13.59 -4.53
CA GLU A 191 -22.61 -14.20 -3.68
C GLU A 191 -23.75 -13.23 -3.32
N ALA A 192 -23.44 -11.94 -3.20
CA ALA A 192 -24.41 -10.88 -2.92
C ALA A 192 -25.09 -10.33 -4.19
N GLY A 193 -24.77 -10.85 -5.38
CA GLY A 193 -25.34 -10.40 -6.66
C GLY A 193 -24.74 -9.09 -7.20
N PHE A 194 -23.58 -8.68 -6.70
CA PHE A 194 -22.81 -7.55 -7.21
C PHE A 194 -21.72 -7.99 -8.18
N THR A 195 -21.20 -7.04 -8.94
CA THR A 195 -20.19 -7.28 -9.97
C THR A 195 -18.83 -6.76 -9.55
N PHE A 196 -17.76 -7.39 -10.06
CA PHE A 196 -16.40 -6.88 -9.92
C PHE A 196 -15.63 -6.99 -11.23
N GLY A 197 -14.58 -6.18 -11.38
CA GLY A 197 -13.69 -6.22 -12.54
C GLY A 197 -12.26 -5.88 -12.16
N ILE A 198 -11.32 -6.62 -12.75
CA ILE A 198 -9.88 -6.48 -12.54
C ILE A 198 -9.29 -5.98 -13.85
N TYR A 199 -8.75 -4.77 -13.84
CA TYR A 199 -8.17 -4.09 -15.00
C TYR A 199 -6.66 -4.08 -14.83
N TYR A 200 -5.95 -4.83 -15.66
CA TYR A 200 -4.54 -5.13 -15.42
C TYR A 200 -3.67 -4.77 -16.63
N GLN A 201 -2.46 -4.28 -16.36
CA GLN A 201 -1.42 -4.06 -17.37
C GLN A 201 -0.41 -5.23 -17.45
N TYR A 202 -0.31 -6.02 -16.39
CA TYR A 202 0.54 -7.23 -16.30
C TYR A 202 -0.25 -8.37 -15.64
N PRO A 203 0.09 -9.67 -15.84
CA PRO A 203 -0.60 -10.78 -15.18
C PRO A 203 -1.02 -10.48 -13.74
N PRO A 204 -2.34 -10.51 -13.46
CA PRO A 204 -2.86 -9.88 -12.26
C PRO A 204 -2.52 -10.69 -11.00
N ALA A 205 -2.00 -10.01 -9.98
CA ALA A 205 -1.67 -10.53 -8.66
C ALA A 205 -2.91 -11.08 -7.94
N THR A 206 -4.11 -10.59 -8.25
CA THR A 206 -5.37 -11.19 -7.81
C THR A 206 -5.52 -12.67 -8.23
N LEU A 207 -4.79 -13.18 -9.24
CA LEU A 207 -4.75 -14.62 -9.54
C LEU A 207 -3.96 -15.44 -8.51
N PHE A 208 -3.29 -14.83 -7.54
CA PHE A 208 -2.75 -15.55 -6.39
C PHE A 208 -3.84 -16.10 -5.47
N TYR A 209 -5.09 -15.62 -5.57
CA TYR A 209 -6.23 -16.31 -4.96
C TYR A 209 -6.68 -17.46 -5.86
N ARG A 210 -6.61 -18.71 -5.37
CA ARG A 210 -6.98 -19.88 -6.19
C ARG A 210 -8.43 -19.83 -6.66
N ASN A 211 -9.32 -19.20 -5.88
CA ASN A 211 -10.74 -19.06 -6.21
C ASN A 211 -11.00 -18.15 -7.41
N LEU A 212 -10.13 -17.17 -7.68
CA LEU A 212 -10.25 -16.31 -8.86
C LEU A 212 -9.84 -16.98 -10.17
N ARG A 213 -9.22 -18.16 -10.09
CA ARG A 213 -8.85 -18.97 -11.27
C ARG A 213 -10.02 -19.79 -11.82
N LYS A 214 -11.21 -19.73 -11.20
CA LYS A 214 -12.41 -20.45 -11.65
C LYS A 214 -12.94 -19.85 -12.94
N LEU A 215 -13.37 -20.69 -13.89
CA LEU A 215 -13.87 -20.28 -15.21
C LEU A 215 -15.01 -19.26 -15.18
N LYS A 216 -15.85 -19.28 -14.11
CA LYS A 216 -16.96 -18.32 -13.96
C LYS A 216 -16.49 -16.86 -13.87
N TYR A 217 -15.27 -16.59 -13.42
CA TYR A 217 -14.72 -15.25 -13.26
C TYR A 217 -13.86 -14.81 -14.45
N LEU A 218 -13.68 -15.64 -15.47
CA LEU A 218 -12.80 -15.34 -16.60
C LEU A 218 -13.17 -14.01 -17.30
N LYS A 219 -14.46 -13.68 -17.33
CA LYS A 219 -14.96 -12.45 -17.97
C LYS A 219 -14.77 -11.18 -17.12
N ASN A 220 -14.30 -11.31 -15.88
CA ASN A 220 -14.08 -10.19 -14.96
C ASN A 220 -12.65 -9.63 -15.07
N PHE A 221 -11.79 -10.26 -15.87
CA PHE A 221 -10.43 -9.82 -16.12
C PHE A 221 -10.35 -9.05 -17.45
N HIS A 222 -9.81 -7.85 -17.40
CA HIS A 222 -9.78 -6.92 -18.53
C HIS A 222 -8.38 -6.34 -18.69
N GLN A 223 -7.87 -6.31 -19.92
CA GLN A 223 -6.68 -5.51 -20.24
C GLN A 223 -6.97 -4.03 -19.98
N PHE A 224 -6.13 -3.38 -19.17
CA PHE A 224 -6.32 -1.99 -18.78
C PHE A 224 -6.39 -1.05 -20.00
N ASP A 225 -5.38 -1.11 -20.87
CA ASP A 225 -5.25 -0.19 -22.02
C ASP A 225 -6.39 -0.32 -23.04
N LEU A 226 -7.02 -1.48 -23.12
CA LEU A 226 -8.10 -1.76 -24.08
C LEU A 226 -9.49 -1.42 -23.51
N HIS A 227 -9.74 -1.77 -22.25
CA HIS A 227 -11.10 -1.81 -21.71
C HIS A 227 -11.37 -0.74 -20.67
N PHE A 228 -10.39 -0.36 -19.84
CA PHE A 228 -10.66 0.49 -18.67
C PHE A 228 -11.27 1.84 -19.06
N LYS A 229 -10.61 2.59 -19.94
CA LYS A 229 -11.10 3.89 -20.43
C LYS A 229 -12.42 3.77 -21.21
N THR A 230 -12.63 2.67 -21.91
CA THR A 230 -13.89 2.40 -22.62
C THR A 230 -15.03 2.19 -21.64
N HIS A 231 -14.84 1.35 -20.62
CA HIS A 231 -15.86 1.13 -19.59
C HIS A 231 -16.11 2.39 -18.74
N CYS A 232 -15.08 3.19 -18.45
CA CYS A 232 -15.26 4.50 -17.82
C CYS A 232 -16.18 5.41 -18.65
N ARG A 233 -15.86 5.60 -19.94
CA ARG A 233 -16.61 6.48 -20.86
C ARG A 233 -18.04 6.02 -21.10
N GLU A 234 -18.26 4.70 -21.15
CA GLU A 234 -19.60 4.12 -21.37
C GLU A 234 -20.42 3.99 -20.08
N GLY A 235 -19.85 4.28 -18.91
CA GLY A 235 -20.53 4.09 -17.63
C GLY A 235 -20.82 2.62 -17.31
N LYS A 236 -19.85 1.74 -17.60
CA LYS A 236 -19.96 0.28 -17.43
C LYS A 236 -18.99 -0.29 -16.41
N LEU A 237 -18.40 0.54 -15.55
CA LEU A 237 -17.56 0.01 -14.48
C LEU A 237 -18.43 -0.78 -13.48
N PRO A 238 -17.95 -1.96 -13.02
CA PRO A 238 -18.65 -2.79 -12.05
C PRO A 238 -18.67 -2.16 -10.65
N ASN A 239 -19.28 -2.84 -9.68
CA ASN A 239 -19.40 -2.33 -8.31
C ASN A 239 -18.05 -2.29 -7.57
N TYR A 240 -17.17 -3.25 -7.83
CA TYR A 240 -15.81 -3.28 -7.28
C TYR A 240 -14.78 -3.39 -8.39
N VAL A 241 -13.92 -2.39 -8.51
CA VAL A 241 -12.91 -2.27 -9.57
C VAL A 241 -11.54 -2.33 -8.93
N VAL A 242 -10.69 -3.23 -9.42
CA VAL A 242 -9.27 -3.26 -9.07
C VAL A 242 -8.48 -2.87 -10.30
N VAL A 243 -7.57 -1.92 -10.13
CA VAL A 243 -6.61 -1.50 -11.15
C VAL A 243 -5.24 -2.03 -10.76
N GLU A 244 -4.64 -2.84 -11.63
CA GLU A 244 -3.32 -3.44 -11.43
C GLU A 244 -2.29 -2.90 -12.43
N GLN A 245 -1.16 -2.46 -11.89
CA GLN A 245 -0.07 -1.77 -12.55
C GLN A 245 0.83 -2.72 -13.37
N ARG A 246 1.86 -2.15 -13.99
CA ARG A 246 3.02 -2.88 -14.50
C ARG A 246 4.04 -3.04 -13.36
N TYR A 247 4.18 -4.27 -12.89
CA TYR A 247 5.13 -4.65 -11.84
C TYR A 247 6.56 -4.93 -12.35
N LEU A 248 6.75 -5.05 -13.67
CA LEU A 248 8.07 -5.28 -14.25
C LEU A 248 8.64 -4.00 -14.86
N ASP A 249 9.87 -3.67 -14.50
CA ASP A 249 10.61 -2.55 -15.09
C ASP A 249 11.42 -2.97 -16.31
N LEU A 250 10.90 -2.62 -17.49
CA LEU A 250 11.56 -2.86 -18.77
C LEU A 250 11.91 -1.53 -19.42
N SER A 251 13.06 -1.43 -20.09
CA SER A 251 13.51 -0.16 -20.70
C SER A 251 12.52 0.47 -21.69
N ILE A 252 11.64 -0.35 -22.30
CA ILE A 252 10.59 0.11 -23.22
C ILE A 252 9.21 0.25 -22.56
N LEU A 253 9.01 -0.37 -21.39
CA LEU A 253 7.75 -0.42 -20.64
C LEU A 253 8.11 -0.37 -19.15
N PRO A 254 8.42 0.83 -18.62
CA PRO A 254 8.87 0.95 -17.25
C PRO A 254 7.74 0.62 -16.26
N GLY A 255 8.14 0.18 -15.08
CA GLY A 255 7.25 -0.02 -13.94
C GLY A 255 6.53 1.28 -13.58
N ASN A 256 5.29 1.18 -13.10
CA ASN A 256 4.45 2.34 -12.76
C ASN A 256 3.65 2.14 -11.46
N ASP A 257 4.19 1.31 -10.58
CA ASP A 257 3.64 0.90 -9.28
C ASP A 257 4.28 1.66 -8.08
N ASP A 258 5.21 2.57 -8.34
CA ASP A 258 6.07 3.25 -7.36
C ASP A 258 7.10 2.37 -6.61
N HIS A 259 7.22 1.06 -6.88
CA HIS A 259 8.19 0.17 -6.22
C HIS A 259 9.64 0.65 -6.48
N PRO A 260 10.60 0.67 -5.54
CA PRO A 260 12.02 0.84 -5.85
C PRO A 260 12.60 -0.37 -6.60
N SER A 261 13.25 -0.26 -7.75
CA SER A 261 13.88 0.90 -8.35
C SER A 261 13.12 1.39 -9.59
N HIS A 262 11.80 1.56 -9.49
CA HIS A 262 10.96 2.18 -10.49
C HIS A 262 10.83 3.69 -10.24
N ASP A 263 10.76 4.45 -11.33
CA ASP A 263 10.63 5.91 -11.27
C ASP A 263 9.21 6.31 -10.87
N VAL A 264 9.08 6.98 -9.71
CA VAL A 264 7.83 7.54 -9.16
C VAL A 264 7.10 8.44 -10.18
N SER A 265 7.82 9.06 -11.13
CA SER A 265 7.18 9.84 -12.20
C SER A 265 6.24 9.00 -13.07
N GLN A 266 6.51 7.70 -13.22
CA GLN A 266 5.64 6.77 -13.96
C GLN A 266 4.38 6.44 -13.16
N GLY A 267 4.50 6.23 -11.85
CA GLY A 267 3.36 6.03 -10.97
C GLY A 267 2.47 7.26 -10.89
N GLN A 268 3.04 8.48 -10.81
CA GLN A 268 2.29 9.74 -10.91
C GLN A 268 1.48 9.82 -12.21
N LYS A 269 2.09 9.52 -13.37
CA LYS A 269 1.40 9.50 -14.67
C LYS A 269 0.26 8.48 -14.68
N PHE A 270 0.47 7.30 -14.10
CA PHE A 270 -0.53 6.25 -14.06
C PHE A 270 -1.72 6.63 -13.17
N VAL A 271 -1.47 7.15 -11.96
CA VAL A 271 -2.52 7.67 -11.07
C VAL A 271 -3.34 8.75 -11.77
N LYS A 272 -2.67 9.70 -12.44
CA LYS A 272 -3.34 10.74 -13.21
C LYS A 272 -4.23 10.15 -14.31
N GLU A 273 -3.73 9.18 -15.06
CA GLU A 273 -4.48 8.51 -16.12
C GLU A 273 -5.74 7.81 -15.59
N VAL A 274 -5.62 7.10 -14.45
CA VAL A 274 -6.76 6.45 -13.78
C VAL A 274 -7.76 7.50 -13.32
N TYR A 275 -7.31 8.53 -12.59
CA TYR A 275 -8.16 9.61 -12.08
C TYR A 275 -8.92 10.32 -13.20
N GLU A 276 -8.25 10.72 -14.29
CA GLU A 276 -8.90 11.43 -15.41
C GLU A 276 -9.94 10.56 -16.13
N ALA A 277 -9.67 9.25 -16.27
CA ALA A 277 -10.63 8.31 -16.84
C ALA A 277 -11.89 8.18 -15.95
N LEU A 278 -11.71 8.07 -14.64
CA LEU A 278 -12.82 7.99 -13.68
C LEU A 278 -13.60 9.31 -13.62
N ARG A 279 -12.90 10.45 -13.50
CA ARG A 279 -13.49 11.78 -13.37
C ARG A 279 -14.34 12.20 -14.57
N SER A 280 -14.01 11.68 -15.76
CA SER A 280 -14.75 11.89 -17.01
C SER A 280 -15.90 10.89 -17.24
N SER A 281 -16.04 9.88 -16.38
CA SER A 281 -17.12 8.89 -16.47
C SER A 281 -18.48 9.50 -16.10
N PRO A 282 -19.58 9.11 -16.77
CA PRO A 282 -20.93 9.44 -16.31
C PRO A 282 -21.25 8.84 -14.92
N GLN A 283 -20.49 7.84 -14.45
CA GLN A 283 -20.63 7.24 -13.12
C GLN A 283 -19.85 7.99 -12.03
N TRP A 284 -19.12 9.08 -12.34
CA TRP A 284 -18.24 9.77 -11.39
C TRP A 284 -18.91 10.14 -10.05
N ASN A 285 -20.16 10.60 -10.08
CA ASN A 285 -20.92 10.96 -8.88
C ASN A 285 -21.35 9.75 -8.02
N GLU A 286 -21.07 8.53 -8.47
CA GLU A 286 -21.35 7.27 -7.76
C GLU A 286 -20.06 6.52 -7.41
N MET A 287 -18.89 7.16 -7.55
CA MET A 287 -17.59 6.53 -7.38
C MET A 287 -16.87 6.95 -6.09
N LEU A 288 -16.21 5.97 -5.49
CA LEU A 288 -15.11 6.19 -4.55
C LEU A 288 -13.84 5.58 -5.16
N PHE A 289 -12.80 6.38 -5.34
CA PHE A 289 -11.49 5.91 -5.75
C PHE A 289 -10.52 5.94 -4.56
N LEU A 290 -9.99 4.78 -4.20
CA LEU A 290 -8.99 4.58 -3.16
C LEU A 290 -7.63 4.34 -3.80
N ILE A 291 -6.67 5.19 -3.47
CA ILE A 291 -5.25 4.93 -3.70
C ILE A 291 -4.62 4.58 -2.35
N THR A 292 -3.91 3.47 -2.27
CA THR A 292 -3.11 3.12 -1.09
C THR A 292 -1.85 2.38 -1.51
N TYR A 293 -1.05 1.94 -0.54
CA TYR A 293 0.15 1.14 -0.75
C TYR A 293 0.04 -0.15 0.04
N ASP A 294 0.78 -1.16 -0.38
CA ASP A 294 0.84 -2.45 0.30
C ASP A 294 1.64 -2.38 1.60
N GLU A 295 2.86 -1.86 1.55
CA GLU A 295 3.76 -1.67 2.68
C GLU A 295 4.73 -0.50 2.43
N HIS A 296 5.65 -0.24 3.36
CA HIS A 296 6.41 1.01 3.41
C HIS A 296 7.76 1.00 2.67
N GLY A 297 8.19 -0.14 2.14
CA GLY A 297 9.40 -0.28 1.32
C GLY A 297 10.70 -0.03 2.09
N GLY A 298 10.67 -0.11 3.42
CA GLY A 298 11.81 0.23 4.27
C GLY A 298 12.03 1.73 4.44
N PHE A 299 11.21 2.60 3.85
CA PHE A 299 11.29 4.05 4.04
C PHE A 299 10.77 4.48 5.42
N TYR A 300 11.39 5.51 5.98
CA TYR A 300 11.06 6.00 7.31
C TYR A 300 9.62 6.50 7.42
N ASP A 301 8.97 6.23 8.56
CA ASP A 301 7.79 6.94 9.03
C ASP A 301 7.91 7.17 10.52
N HIS A 302 7.53 8.35 10.97
CA HIS A 302 7.70 8.77 12.36
C HIS A 302 6.61 8.25 13.29
N VAL A 303 5.47 7.78 12.77
CA VAL A 303 4.31 7.39 13.59
C VAL A 303 4.48 5.96 14.11
N PRO A 304 4.47 5.74 15.44
CA PRO A 304 4.53 4.41 16.01
C PRO A 304 3.43 3.48 15.50
N THR A 305 3.80 2.28 15.08
CA THR A 305 2.83 1.26 14.62
C THR A 305 2.00 0.69 15.79
N PRO A 306 0.71 0.36 15.57
CA PRO A 306 -0.11 -0.34 16.56
C PRO A 306 0.42 -1.73 16.91
N VAL A 307 0.86 -1.91 18.16
CA VAL A 307 1.37 -3.19 18.70
C VAL A 307 0.47 -3.82 19.77
N HIS A 308 -0.68 -3.24 20.03
CA HIS A 308 -1.64 -3.68 21.04
C HIS A 308 -3.07 -3.62 20.51
N GLY A 309 -3.91 -4.56 20.94
CA GLY A 309 -5.33 -4.58 20.60
C GLY A 309 -5.64 -4.90 19.13
N VAL A 310 -4.65 -5.34 18.35
CA VAL A 310 -4.84 -5.76 16.96
C VAL A 310 -5.28 -7.24 16.97
N PRO A 311 -6.48 -7.56 16.45
CA PRO A 311 -6.98 -8.93 16.44
C PRO A 311 -6.31 -9.75 15.34
N SER A 312 -5.94 -11.00 15.66
CA SER A 312 -5.58 -11.98 14.64
C SER A 312 -6.79 -12.24 13.73
N PRO A 313 -6.65 -12.15 12.39
CA PRO A 313 -7.79 -12.17 11.49
C PRO A 313 -8.46 -13.55 11.38
N ASP A 314 -7.68 -14.62 11.51
CA ASP A 314 -8.14 -16.01 11.31
C ASP A 314 -7.50 -17.02 12.29
N GLY A 315 -6.71 -16.55 13.25
CA GLY A 315 -6.04 -17.40 14.25
C GLY A 315 -4.88 -18.23 13.68
N ILE A 316 -4.47 -18.00 12.42
CA ILE A 316 -3.34 -18.69 11.81
C ILE A 316 -2.04 -18.02 12.23
N VAL A 317 -1.12 -18.82 12.76
CA VAL A 317 0.23 -18.37 13.13
C VAL A 317 1.15 -18.45 11.92
N GLY A 318 2.01 -17.45 11.75
CA GLY A 318 3.03 -17.40 10.70
C GLY A 318 4.06 -18.54 10.80
N PRO A 319 4.84 -18.76 9.73
CA PRO A 319 5.85 -19.82 9.68
C PRO A 319 7.03 -19.59 10.64
N ASP A 320 7.84 -20.63 10.82
CA ASP A 320 9.16 -20.50 11.44
C ASP A 320 10.07 -19.56 10.63
N PRO A 321 11.04 -18.89 11.27
CA PRO A 321 11.29 -18.88 12.71
C PRO A 321 10.45 -17.84 13.47
N TYR A 322 9.72 -16.98 12.76
CA TYR A 322 9.10 -15.80 13.37
C TYR A 322 7.85 -16.12 14.21
N LYS A 323 7.08 -17.15 13.81
CA LYS A 323 5.80 -17.51 14.45
C LYS A 323 4.90 -16.30 14.73
N PHE A 324 4.80 -15.41 13.74
CA PHE A 324 4.06 -14.16 13.89
C PHE A 324 2.58 -14.43 14.19
N GLN A 325 2.02 -13.78 15.21
CA GLN A 325 0.65 -14.03 15.68
C GLN A 325 -0.41 -13.20 14.94
N PHE A 326 0.01 -12.26 14.08
CA PHE A 326 -0.87 -11.28 13.45
C PHE A 326 -1.59 -10.40 14.47
N ASP A 327 -0.87 -10.00 15.52
CA ASP A 327 -1.35 -9.24 16.68
C ASP A 327 -0.77 -7.81 16.75
N ARG A 328 -0.22 -7.33 15.63
CA ARG A 328 0.24 -5.96 15.41
C ARG A 328 0.22 -5.60 13.92
N LEU A 329 0.16 -4.31 13.60
CA LEU A 329 0.18 -3.80 12.24
C LEU A 329 1.61 -3.52 11.75
N GLY A 330 1.73 -3.16 10.48
CA GLY A 330 2.95 -2.64 9.86
C GLY A 330 3.08 -1.13 10.00
N VAL A 331 4.02 -0.56 9.24
CA VAL A 331 4.27 0.88 9.22
C VAL A 331 3.14 1.60 8.48
N ARG A 332 2.96 2.89 8.77
CA ARG A 332 1.98 3.74 8.11
C ARG A 332 2.30 3.89 6.62
N VAL A 333 1.27 3.83 5.79
CA VAL A 333 1.36 3.95 4.34
C VAL A 333 0.37 4.99 3.80
N PRO A 334 0.61 5.57 2.62
CA PRO A 334 -0.33 6.52 2.03
C PRO A 334 -1.72 5.90 1.80
N ALA A 335 -2.77 6.68 2.04
CA ALA A 335 -4.14 6.34 1.67
C ALA A 335 -4.91 7.62 1.35
N ILE A 336 -5.42 7.73 0.11
CA ILE A 336 -6.17 8.88 -0.39
C ILE A 336 -7.53 8.40 -0.88
N PHE A 337 -8.60 9.00 -0.35
CA PHE A 337 -9.98 8.72 -0.72
C PHE A 337 -10.50 9.84 -1.61
N ILE A 338 -10.88 9.51 -2.84
CA ILE A 338 -11.20 10.47 -3.90
C ILE A 338 -12.64 10.25 -4.35
N SER A 339 -13.50 11.25 -4.13
CA SER A 339 -14.91 11.21 -4.51
C SER A 339 -15.50 12.62 -4.54
N PRO A 340 -16.54 12.89 -5.37
CA PRO A 340 -17.30 14.15 -5.33
C PRO A 340 -17.97 14.48 -4.00
N TRP A 341 -18.12 13.47 -3.15
CA TRP A 341 -18.80 13.55 -1.87
C TRP A 341 -17.86 13.88 -0.70
N ILE A 342 -16.57 14.04 -0.98
CA ILE A 342 -15.55 14.37 0.02
C ILE A 342 -15.29 15.87 -0.06
N ASP A 343 -15.29 16.52 1.10
CA ASP A 343 -14.93 17.94 1.19
C ASP A 343 -13.46 18.14 0.84
N ARG A 344 -13.16 19.31 0.27
CA ARG A 344 -11.81 19.66 -0.16
C ARG A 344 -10.82 19.65 1.00
N GLY A 345 -9.69 18.95 0.83
CA GLY A 345 -8.55 18.97 1.75
C GLY A 345 -8.84 18.35 3.11
N THR A 346 -9.60 17.23 3.10
CA THR A 346 -10.04 16.51 4.31
C THR A 346 -8.94 15.67 4.94
#